data_AF-A0A1E1M6I1-F1
#
_entry.id   AF-A0A1E1M6I1-F1
#
_cell.length_a   1.000
_cell.length_b   1.000
_cell.length_c   1.000
_cell.angle_alpha   90.00
_cell.angle_beta   90.00
_cell.angle_gamma   90.00
#
_symmetry.space_group_name_H-M   'P 1'
#
loop_
_entity.id
_entity.type
_entity.pdbx_description
1 polymer ?
#
loop_
_entity_poly.entity_id
_entity_poly.type
_entity_poly.pdbx_seq_one_letter_code
_entity_poly.pdbx_strand_id
1 'polypeptide(L)'
;MRVLLLGATGNVGSRLLPALIAHHHHVVVYVRNPAKLSLAAKSKCEAIVVGSATDSAAIKSAILTHKIDAVVNAAGVAAMTGFTAQGDFGAIFENVVRGVREAVEERGNGVPIRFWGMSGFAVLDHPRRPFMIGDYIPLFPAHKLNYQLIKSQPSEAIAWSLFCASTMNPKHDTPQFPPSPDCSSDKLIASVDAPPSWTEKFRAVPLIGDYLNVMAQAGEYTAVLENCVDFIAADLERGLESGLVRKRVGVQEKEKGKAS
;
A
#
# COMPACT_ATOMS: atom_id res chain seq x y z
N MET A 1 -8.05 -14.69 5.51
CA MET A 1 -9.11 -13.64 5.43
C MET A 1 -9.67 -13.55 4.01
N ARG A 2 -10.89 -13.03 3.84
CA ARG A 2 -11.43 -12.65 2.51
C ARG A 2 -10.98 -11.24 2.16
N VAL A 3 -10.20 -11.11 1.08
CA VAL A 3 -9.51 -9.88 0.71
C VAL A 3 -10.04 -9.36 -0.62
N LEU A 4 -10.55 -8.12 -0.63
CA LEU A 4 -10.86 -7.42 -1.87
C LEU A 4 -9.60 -6.72 -2.39
N LEU A 5 -9.10 -7.14 -3.54
CA LEU A 5 -7.93 -6.56 -4.18
C LEU A 5 -8.34 -5.64 -5.33
N LEU A 6 -8.08 -4.34 -5.17
CA LEU A 6 -8.20 -3.36 -6.26
C LEU A 6 -6.84 -3.17 -6.94
N GLY A 7 -6.85 -3.11 -8.28
CA GLY A 7 -5.63 -2.89 -9.06
C GLY A 7 -4.86 -4.16 -9.42
N ALA A 8 -5.51 -5.33 -9.39
CA ALA A 8 -4.89 -6.62 -9.69
C ALA A 8 -4.25 -6.75 -11.09
N THR A 9 -4.58 -5.86 -12.03
CA THR A 9 -3.97 -5.81 -13.37
C THR A 9 -2.77 -4.86 -13.45
N GLY A 10 -2.45 -4.13 -12.37
CA GLY A 10 -1.33 -3.19 -12.29
C GLY A 10 -0.04 -3.86 -11.81
N ASN A 11 1.07 -3.11 -11.84
CA ASN A 11 2.40 -3.65 -11.50
C ASN A 11 2.46 -4.25 -10.07
N VAL A 12 1.92 -3.52 -9.08
CA VAL A 12 1.85 -3.96 -7.68
C VAL A 12 0.77 -5.02 -7.50
N GLY A 13 -0.48 -4.74 -7.88
CA GLY A 13 -1.60 -5.62 -7.61
C GLY A 13 -1.48 -7.00 -8.26
N SER A 14 -0.88 -7.10 -9.46
CA SER A 14 -0.67 -8.38 -10.13
C SER A 14 0.33 -9.30 -9.40
N ARG A 15 1.27 -8.74 -8.65
CA ARG A 15 2.22 -9.47 -7.79
C ARG A 15 1.71 -9.67 -6.37
N LEU A 16 0.82 -8.80 -5.90
CA LEU A 16 0.15 -8.95 -4.63
C LEU A 16 -0.88 -10.09 -4.66
N LEU A 17 -1.57 -10.31 -5.77
CA LEU A 17 -2.53 -11.42 -5.90
C LEU A 17 -1.91 -12.80 -5.56
N PRO A 18 -0.80 -13.24 -6.19
CA PRO A 18 -0.19 -14.52 -5.85
C PRO A 18 0.36 -14.54 -4.41
N ALA A 19 0.87 -13.42 -3.88
CA ALA A 19 1.31 -13.34 -2.48
C ALA A 19 0.15 -13.57 -1.51
N LEU A 20 -0.98 -12.89 -1.69
CA LEU A 20 -2.19 -13.09 -0.87
C LEU A 20 -2.68 -14.55 -0.92
N ILE A 21 -2.66 -15.18 -2.10
CA ILE A 21 -3.04 -16.60 -2.24
C ILE A 21 -2.06 -17.52 -1.50
N ALA A 22 -0.76 -17.23 -1.55
CA ALA A 22 0.26 -18.02 -0.86
C ALA A 22 0.12 -17.94 0.67
N HIS A 23 -0.30 -16.79 1.20
CA HIS A 23 -0.68 -16.57 2.60
C HIS A 23 -2.11 -17.02 2.94
N HIS A 24 -2.69 -17.93 2.13
CA HIS A 24 -4.00 -18.54 2.36
C HIS A 24 -5.18 -17.54 2.50
N HIS A 25 -5.06 -16.34 1.92
CA HIS A 25 -6.19 -15.43 1.80
C HIS A 25 -7.11 -15.86 0.65
N HIS A 26 -8.42 -15.70 0.86
CA HIS A 26 -9.40 -15.85 -0.21
C HIS A 26 -9.54 -14.51 -0.93
N VAL A 27 -9.06 -14.42 -2.17
CA VAL A 27 -8.94 -13.12 -2.85
C VAL A 27 -10.09 -12.91 -3.82
N VAL A 28 -10.84 -11.84 -3.61
CA VAL A 28 -11.82 -11.30 -4.55
C VAL A 28 -11.16 -10.18 -5.33
N VAL A 29 -11.02 -10.36 -6.63
CA VAL A 29 -10.36 -9.39 -7.51
C VAL A 29 -11.39 -8.39 -8.03
N TYR A 30 -11.16 -7.10 -7.82
CA TYR A 30 -12.01 -6.02 -8.32
C TYR A 30 -11.31 -5.26 -9.46
N VAL A 31 -11.83 -5.41 -10.69
CA VAL A 31 -11.14 -4.92 -11.90
C VAL A 31 -12.11 -4.31 -12.91
N ARG A 32 -11.63 -3.31 -13.65
CA ARG A 32 -12.39 -2.70 -14.75
C ARG A 32 -12.49 -3.61 -15.98
N ASN A 33 -11.41 -4.33 -16.29
CA ASN A 33 -11.35 -5.20 -17.45
C ASN A 33 -10.74 -6.56 -17.06
N PRO A 34 -11.58 -7.60 -16.87
CA PRO A 34 -11.12 -8.92 -16.48
C PRO A 34 -10.30 -9.64 -17.57
N ALA A 35 -10.38 -9.20 -18.84
CA ALA A 35 -9.59 -9.78 -19.92
C ALA A 35 -8.08 -9.56 -19.72
N LYS A 36 -7.68 -8.53 -18.96
CA LYS A 36 -6.28 -8.24 -18.62
C LYS A 36 -5.68 -9.16 -17.55
N LEU A 37 -6.50 -9.95 -16.87
CA LEU A 37 -6.00 -10.93 -15.90
C LEU A 37 -5.43 -12.15 -16.63
N SER A 38 -4.30 -12.66 -16.16
CA SER A 38 -3.73 -13.92 -16.65
C SER A 38 -4.67 -15.09 -16.35
N LEU A 39 -4.53 -16.19 -17.10
CA LEU A 39 -5.34 -17.40 -16.86
C LEU A 39 -5.10 -17.95 -15.45
N ALA A 40 -3.84 -17.91 -14.97
CA ALA A 40 -3.46 -18.30 -13.61
C ALA A 40 -4.13 -17.42 -12.54
N ALA A 41 -4.19 -16.11 -12.76
CA ALA A 41 -4.89 -15.20 -11.85
C ALA A 41 -6.39 -15.54 -11.77
N LYS A 42 -7.03 -15.77 -12.92
CA LYS A 42 -8.47 -16.09 -12.99
C LYS A 42 -8.81 -17.42 -12.34
N SER A 43 -7.95 -18.43 -12.45
CA SER A 43 -8.21 -19.76 -11.91
C SER A 43 -7.95 -19.88 -10.40
N LYS A 44 -7.27 -18.91 -9.81
CA LYS A 44 -6.86 -18.94 -8.39
C LYS A 44 -7.58 -17.94 -7.50
N CYS A 45 -8.19 -16.88 -8.04
CA CYS A 45 -9.02 -15.97 -7.25
C CYS A 45 -10.36 -16.61 -6.89
N GLU A 46 -10.91 -16.25 -5.73
CA GLU A 46 -12.22 -16.72 -5.26
C GLU A 46 -13.35 -16.20 -6.15
N ALA A 47 -13.27 -14.92 -6.54
CA ALA A 47 -14.22 -14.28 -7.43
C ALA A 47 -13.57 -13.10 -8.17
N ILE A 48 -14.16 -12.75 -9.31
CA ILE A 48 -13.81 -11.57 -10.09
C ILE A 48 -15.04 -10.66 -10.13
N VAL A 49 -14.93 -9.48 -9.55
CA VAL A 49 -15.96 -8.44 -9.60
C VAL A 49 -15.54 -7.41 -10.62
N VAL A 50 -16.42 -7.16 -11.59
CA VAL A 50 -16.21 -6.14 -12.62
C VAL A 50 -16.75 -4.80 -12.12
N GLY A 51 -15.90 -3.79 -12.06
CA GLY A 51 -16.32 -2.46 -11.61
C GLY A 51 -15.21 -1.41 -11.70
N SER A 52 -15.59 -0.15 -11.53
CA SER A 52 -14.65 0.98 -11.48
C SER A 52 -14.21 1.26 -10.05
N ALA A 53 -12.92 1.54 -9.86
CA ALA A 53 -12.39 1.94 -8.56
C ALA A 53 -12.78 3.39 -8.16
N THR A 54 -13.44 4.11 -9.07
CA THR A 54 -14.06 5.41 -8.84
C THR A 54 -15.55 5.32 -8.48
N ASP A 55 -16.10 4.11 -8.35
CA ASP A 55 -17.49 3.88 -7.96
C ASP A 55 -17.54 3.31 -6.54
N SER A 56 -17.73 4.19 -5.55
CA SER A 56 -17.80 3.79 -4.14
C SER A 56 -18.99 2.87 -3.85
N ALA A 57 -20.11 3.02 -4.55
CA ALA A 57 -21.31 2.22 -4.32
C ALA A 57 -21.11 0.78 -4.82
N ALA A 58 -20.46 0.61 -5.98
CA ALA A 58 -20.07 -0.71 -6.47
C ALA A 58 -19.02 -1.38 -5.55
N ILE A 59 -18.06 -0.61 -5.03
CA ILE A 59 -17.09 -1.11 -4.04
C ILE A 59 -17.80 -1.57 -2.77
N LYS A 60 -18.72 -0.75 -2.24
CA LYS A 60 -19.55 -1.10 -1.07
C LYS A 60 -20.31 -2.42 -1.32
N SER A 61 -20.98 -2.52 -2.46
CA SER A 61 -21.74 -3.71 -2.85
C SER A 61 -20.85 -4.97 -2.93
N ALA A 62 -19.65 -4.85 -3.51
CA ALA A 62 -18.68 -5.94 -3.56
C ALA A 62 -18.24 -6.39 -2.15
N ILE A 63 -17.97 -5.42 -1.26
CA ILE A 63 -17.58 -5.68 0.13
C ILE A 63 -18.68 -6.43 0.89
N LEU A 64 -19.94 -6.03 0.73
CA LEU A 64 -21.08 -6.66 1.39
C LEU A 64 -21.38 -8.05 0.82
N THR A 65 -21.51 -8.15 -0.50
CA THR A 65 -21.85 -9.40 -1.22
C THR A 65 -20.84 -10.50 -0.92
N HIS A 66 -19.56 -10.17 -0.95
CA HIS A 66 -18.48 -11.13 -0.73
C HIS A 66 -17.99 -11.19 0.72
N LYS A 67 -18.70 -10.55 1.68
CA LYS A 67 -18.35 -10.56 3.11
C LYS A 67 -16.85 -10.33 3.35
N ILE A 68 -16.32 -9.28 2.74
CA ILE A 68 -14.89 -8.96 2.71
C ILE A 68 -14.39 -8.56 4.11
N ASP A 69 -13.29 -9.14 4.58
CA ASP A 69 -12.69 -8.81 5.88
C ASP A 69 -11.60 -7.73 5.73
N ALA A 70 -10.93 -7.71 4.58
CA ALA A 70 -9.85 -6.77 4.29
C ALA A 70 -9.89 -6.22 2.87
N VAL A 71 -9.44 -4.99 2.68
CA VAL A 71 -9.29 -4.35 1.37
C VAL A 71 -7.83 -3.97 1.14
N VAL A 72 -7.30 -4.32 -0.02
CA VAL A 72 -6.00 -3.80 -0.48
C VAL A 72 -6.18 -2.95 -1.73
N ASN A 73 -5.84 -1.68 -1.61
CA ASN A 73 -5.89 -0.73 -2.72
C ASN A 73 -4.50 -0.54 -3.35
N ALA A 74 -4.26 -1.27 -4.44
CA ALA A 74 -3.11 -1.12 -5.32
C ALA A 74 -3.48 -0.46 -6.66
N ALA A 75 -4.62 0.24 -6.72
CA ALA A 75 -5.11 0.90 -7.91
C ALA A 75 -4.70 2.39 -7.98
N GLY A 76 -4.54 2.88 -9.20
CA GLY A 76 -4.17 4.26 -9.49
C GLY A 76 -2.65 4.47 -9.53
N VAL A 77 -2.25 5.60 -10.12
CA VAL A 77 -0.85 5.99 -10.29
C VAL A 77 -0.73 7.44 -9.84
N ALA A 78 0.12 7.70 -8.85
CA ALA A 78 0.34 9.05 -8.37
C ALA A 78 1.16 9.84 -9.39
N ALA A 79 0.70 11.04 -9.72
CA ALA A 79 1.47 11.97 -10.54
C ALA A 79 2.67 12.52 -9.74
N MET A 80 3.83 12.60 -10.40
CA MET A 80 5.07 13.05 -9.77
C MET A 80 5.00 14.50 -9.31
N THR A 81 4.37 15.38 -10.09
CA THR A 81 4.13 16.78 -9.73
C THR A 81 2.66 17.13 -9.87
N GLY A 82 2.22 18.19 -9.19
CA GLY A 82 0.84 18.69 -9.31
C GLY A 82 0.46 19.12 -10.73
N PHE A 83 1.45 19.55 -11.54
CA PHE A 83 1.23 19.93 -12.94
C PHE A 83 1.09 18.73 -13.87
N THR A 84 1.65 17.59 -13.48
CA THR A 84 1.55 16.32 -14.22
C THR A 84 0.40 15.45 -13.73
N ALA A 85 -0.53 16.00 -12.95
CA ALA A 85 -1.69 15.30 -12.44
C ALA A 85 -2.56 14.79 -13.59
N GLN A 86 -2.24 13.58 -14.05
CA GLN A 86 -3.01 12.83 -15.04
C GLN A 86 -3.50 11.56 -14.34
N GLY A 87 -4.82 11.37 -14.33
CA GLY A 87 -5.47 10.18 -13.80
C GLY A 87 -6.08 10.35 -12.41
N ASP A 88 -6.78 9.30 -12.01
CA ASP A 88 -7.77 9.36 -10.93
C ASP A 88 -7.20 8.91 -9.58
N PHE A 89 -5.89 8.99 -9.30
CA PHE A 89 -5.32 8.36 -8.10
C PHE A 89 -5.95 8.84 -6.79
N GLY A 90 -6.10 10.16 -6.61
CA GLY A 90 -6.78 10.73 -5.43
C GLY A 90 -8.25 10.31 -5.37
N ALA A 91 -8.97 10.43 -6.50
CA ALA A 91 -10.37 10.06 -6.59
C ALA A 91 -10.60 8.57 -6.34
N ILE A 92 -9.77 7.68 -6.89
CA ILE A 92 -9.80 6.24 -6.64
C ILE A 92 -9.62 5.98 -5.14
N PHE A 93 -8.59 6.56 -4.52
CA PHE A 93 -8.35 6.36 -3.10
C PHE A 93 -9.55 6.83 -2.25
N GLU A 94 -10.11 8.01 -2.56
CA GLU A 94 -11.29 8.54 -1.89
C GLU A 94 -12.52 7.65 -2.04
N ASN A 95 -12.83 7.21 -3.26
CA ASN A 95 -13.97 6.33 -3.53
C ASN A 95 -13.83 4.97 -2.85
N VAL A 96 -12.62 4.42 -2.78
CA VAL A 96 -12.36 3.17 -2.05
C VAL A 96 -12.58 3.37 -0.55
N VAL A 97 -12.00 4.42 0.04
CA VAL A 97 -12.20 4.73 1.46
C VAL A 97 -13.67 4.93 1.80
N ARG A 98 -14.39 5.67 0.94
CA ARG A 98 -15.82 5.89 1.08
C ARG A 98 -16.61 4.58 1.01
N GLY A 99 -16.35 3.74 0.01
CA GLY A 99 -17.02 2.45 -0.15
C GLY A 99 -16.77 1.49 1.02
N VAL A 100 -15.56 1.49 1.57
CA VAL A 100 -15.22 0.72 2.79
C VAL A 100 -16.01 1.23 3.99
N ARG A 101 -16.00 2.55 4.23
CA ARG A 101 -16.71 3.15 5.36
C ARG A 101 -18.21 2.87 5.31
N GLU A 102 -18.83 3.12 4.16
CA GLU A 102 -20.27 2.87 3.96
C GLU A 102 -20.63 1.39 4.10
N ALA A 103 -19.74 0.48 3.69
CA ALA A 103 -19.96 -0.95 3.90
C ALA A 103 -19.91 -1.35 5.37
N VAL A 104 -19.01 -0.75 6.17
CA VAL A 104 -18.96 -1.02 7.61
C VAL A 104 -20.16 -0.45 8.34
N GLU A 105 -20.59 0.75 7.96
CA GLU A 105 -21.82 1.37 8.47
C GLU A 105 -23.04 0.47 8.19
N GLU A 106 -23.19 -0.03 6.95
CA GLU A 106 -24.30 -0.90 6.56
C GLU A 106 -24.22 -2.29 7.21
N ARG A 107 -23.03 -2.82 7.48
CA ARG A 107 -22.86 -4.07 8.23
C ARG A 107 -23.36 -3.95 9.66
N GLY A 108 -23.24 -2.78 10.29
CA GLY A 108 -23.78 -2.48 11.62
C GLY A 108 -23.25 -3.36 12.76
N ASN A 109 -22.18 -4.14 12.54
CA ASN A 109 -21.65 -5.10 13.52
C ASN A 109 -20.48 -4.55 14.36
N GLY A 110 -20.08 -3.30 14.13
CA GLY A 110 -18.98 -2.64 14.85
C GLY A 110 -17.58 -3.17 14.53
N VAL A 111 -17.44 -4.07 13.56
CA VAL A 111 -16.14 -4.65 13.17
C VAL A 111 -15.55 -3.82 12.02
N PRO A 112 -14.39 -3.15 12.22
CA PRO A 112 -13.74 -2.39 11.16
C PRO A 112 -13.22 -3.30 10.06
N ILE A 113 -13.11 -2.76 8.85
CA ILE A 113 -12.40 -3.44 7.76
C ILE A 113 -10.91 -3.16 7.85
N ARG A 114 -10.10 -4.21 7.75
CA ARG A 114 -8.65 -4.09 7.63
C ARG A 114 -8.31 -3.50 6.26
N PHE A 115 -7.55 -2.41 6.21
CA PHE A 115 -7.25 -1.73 4.95
C PHE A 115 -5.74 -1.55 4.74
N TRP A 116 -5.23 -1.94 3.58
CA TRP A 116 -3.90 -1.57 3.10
C TRP A 116 -4.01 -0.68 1.86
N GLY A 117 -3.35 0.47 1.90
CA GLY A 117 -3.26 1.38 0.76
C GLY A 117 -1.82 1.65 0.35
N MET A 118 -1.56 1.68 -0.95
CA MET A 118 -0.26 2.14 -1.45
C MET A 118 -0.12 3.66 -1.24
N SER A 119 1.02 4.06 -0.69
CA SER A 119 1.37 5.46 -0.43
C SER A 119 2.83 5.73 -0.78
N GLY A 120 3.24 6.99 -0.67
CA GLY A 120 4.59 7.43 -1.01
C GLY A 120 5.48 7.60 0.22
N PHE A 121 6.77 7.35 0.06
CA PHE A 121 7.82 7.61 1.06
C PHE A 121 7.75 9.02 1.66
N ALA A 122 7.34 10.00 0.85
CA ALA A 122 7.20 11.41 1.24
C ALA A 122 6.25 11.66 2.42
N VAL A 123 5.31 10.74 2.74
CA VAL A 123 4.41 10.92 3.90
C VAL A 123 4.99 10.42 5.22
N LEU A 124 6.19 9.84 5.22
CA LEU A 124 6.90 9.48 6.44
C LEU A 124 7.45 10.73 7.14
N ASP A 125 7.61 10.64 8.44
CA ASP A 125 8.14 11.69 9.29
C ASP A 125 9.62 11.93 8.98
N HIS A 126 9.99 13.20 8.90
CA HIS A 126 11.38 13.62 8.96
C HIS A 126 11.84 13.62 10.43
N PRO A 127 13.11 13.32 10.75
CA PRO A 127 13.59 13.33 12.14
C PRO A 127 13.36 14.67 12.85
N ARG A 128 13.43 15.78 12.10
CA ARG A 128 13.01 17.09 12.58
C ARG A 128 11.48 17.19 12.54
N ARG A 129 10.83 16.90 13.67
CA ARG A 129 9.39 17.11 13.85
C ARG A 129 9.04 18.61 13.82
N PRO A 130 7.82 18.97 13.40
CA PRO A 130 6.70 18.12 12.96
C PRO A 130 6.66 17.85 11.45
N PHE A 131 7.79 17.97 10.74
CA PHE A 131 7.82 17.90 9.28
C PHE A 131 7.80 16.46 8.74
N MET A 132 7.21 16.29 7.57
CA MET A 132 7.31 15.08 6.75
C MET A 132 8.45 15.23 5.73
N ILE A 133 8.93 14.11 5.19
CA ILE A 133 9.92 14.11 4.11
C ILE A 133 9.42 14.91 2.89
N GLY A 134 8.14 14.79 2.58
CA GLY A 134 7.49 15.51 1.49
C GLY A 134 7.43 17.02 1.65
N ASP A 135 7.66 17.55 2.86
CA ASP A 135 7.77 19.00 3.08
C ASP A 135 9.10 19.56 2.54
N TYR A 136 10.09 18.69 2.34
CA TYR A 136 11.40 19.03 1.76
C TYR A 136 11.53 18.62 0.29
N ILE A 137 10.85 17.54 -0.13
CA ILE A 137 10.74 17.09 -1.52
C ILE A 137 9.25 17.08 -1.92
N PRO A 138 8.72 18.13 -2.58
CA PRO A 138 7.29 18.25 -2.90
C PRO A 138 6.88 17.41 -4.12
N LEU A 139 7.28 16.14 -4.15
CA LEU A 139 6.91 15.17 -5.17
C LEU A 139 5.73 14.31 -4.69
N PHE A 140 4.89 13.91 -5.64
CA PHE A 140 3.71 13.08 -5.41
C PHE A 140 2.74 13.65 -4.36
N PRO A 141 2.24 14.89 -4.53
CA PRO A 141 1.47 15.61 -3.51
C PRO A 141 0.19 14.90 -3.06
N ALA A 142 -0.40 14.07 -3.94
CA ALA A 142 -1.61 13.31 -3.66
C ALA A 142 -1.44 12.35 -2.45
N HIS A 143 -0.23 11.85 -2.17
CA HIS A 143 -0.03 10.96 -1.02
C HIS A 143 -0.30 11.67 0.31
N LYS A 144 0.06 12.95 0.45
CA LYS A 144 -0.21 13.72 1.66
C LYS A 144 -1.73 13.89 1.85
N LEU A 145 -2.46 14.18 0.78
CA LEU A 145 -3.93 14.29 0.81
C LEU A 145 -4.59 12.97 1.18
N ASN A 146 -4.17 11.87 0.55
CA ASN A 146 -4.69 10.52 0.85
C ASN A 146 -4.39 10.11 2.29
N TYR A 147 -3.20 10.46 2.82
CA TYR A 147 -2.88 10.23 4.23
C TYR A 147 -3.81 10.99 5.16
N GLN A 148 -4.08 12.28 4.92
CA GLN A 148 -5.02 13.04 5.76
C GLN A 148 -6.43 12.45 5.69
N LEU A 149 -6.87 12.03 4.51
CA LEU A 149 -8.17 11.40 4.33
C LEU A 149 -8.32 10.09 5.10
N ILE A 150 -7.36 9.16 4.98
CA ILE A 150 -7.47 7.87 5.68
C ILE A 150 -7.29 8.03 7.20
N LYS A 151 -6.42 8.96 7.62
CA LYS A 151 -6.17 9.26 9.04
C LYS A 151 -7.42 9.79 9.73
N SER A 152 -8.24 10.57 9.04
CA SER A 152 -9.47 11.13 9.59
C SER A 152 -10.60 10.11 9.73
N GLN A 153 -10.44 8.90 9.19
CA GLN A 153 -11.47 7.86 9.32
C GLN A 153 -11.52 7.31 10.75
N PRO A 154 -12.73 7.04 11.28
CA PRO A 154 -12.91 6.45 12.61
C PRO A 154 -12.28 5.06 12.69
N SER A 155 -11.71 4.74 13.85
CA SER A 155 -11.07 3.43 14.12
C SER A 155 -12.03 2.26 13.98
N GLU A 156 -13.30 2.52 14.24
CA GLU A 156 -14.41 1.58 14.21
C GLU A 156 -14.85 1.27 12.78
N ALA A 157 -14.51 2.13 11.82
CA ALA A 157 -14.77 1.89 10.41
C ALA A 157 -13.57 1.24 9.70
N ILE A 158 -12.37 1.82 9.83
CA ILE A 158 -11.23 1.41 9.01
C ILE A 158 -9.96 1.26 9.85
N ALA A 159 -9.49 0.01 9.95
CA ALA A 159 -8.20 -0.34 10.51
C ALA A 159 -7.12 -0.27 9.41
N TRP A 160 -6.67 0.95 9.09
CA TRP A 160 -5.83 1.22 7.92
C TRP A 160 -4.33 1.06 8.18
N SER A 161 -3.58 0.73 7.14
CA SER A 161 -2.13 0.91 7.05
C SER A 161 -1.78 1.47 5.68
N LEU A 162 -0.77 2.32 5.64
CA LEU A 162 -0.24 2.85 4.38
C LEU A 162 1.15 2.26 4.13
N PHE A 163 1.32 1.63 2.98
CA PHE A 163 2.62 1.15 2.53
C PHE A 163 3.36 2.31 1.87
N CYS A 164 4.28 2.93 2.60
CA CYS A 164 4.99 4.15 2.22
C CYS A 164 6.31 3.80 1.52
N ALA A 165 6.19 3.27 0.31
CA ALA A 165 7.35 2.92 -0.51
C ALA A 165 7.92 4.14 -1.22
N SER A 166 9.23 4.11 -1.48
CA SER A 166 9.84 4.93 -2.52
C SER A 166 9.83 4.11 -3.82
N THR A 167 10.98 3.83 -4.42
CA THR A 167 11.07 3.01 -5.63
C THR A 167 10.90 1.52 -5.33
N MET A 168 9.93 0.87 -5.98
CA MET A 168 9.78 -0.59 -5.94
C MET A 168 10.14 -1.18 -7.30
N ASN A 169 11.21 -1.97 -7.33
CA ASN A 169 11.67 -2.64 -8.54
C ASN A 169 11.19 -4.10 -8.52
N PRO A 170 10.43 -4.55 -9.53
CA PRO A 170 10.16 -5.97 -9.70
C PRO A 170 11.47 -6.75 -9.84
N LYS A 171 11.58 -7.88 -9.15
CA LYS A 171 12.68 -8.82 -9.35
C LYS A 171 12.47 -9.67 -10.60
N HIS A 172 11.22 -10.00 -10.89
CA HIS A 172 10.82 -10.81 -12.03
C HIS A 172 10.01 -9.96 -13.00
N ASP A 173 10.19 -10.17 -14.31
CA ASP A 173 9.50 -9.39 -15.35
C ASP A 173 7.97 -9.55 -15.27
N THR A 174 7.52 -10.77 -14.94
CA THR A 174 6.11 -11.13 -14.84
C THR A 174 5.74 -11.64 -13.45
N PRO A 175 4.50 -11.43 -13.00
CA PRO A 175 4.00 -12.01 -11.75
C PRO A 175 4.04 -13.54 -11.77
N GLN A 176 4.55 -14.13 -10.69
CA GLN A 176 4.72 -15.58 -10.54
C GLN A 176 3.55 -16.19 -9.77
N PHE A 177 3.03 -17.34 -10.23
CA PHE A 177 1.97 -18.11 -9.57
C PHE A 177 2.43 -19.57 -9.41
N PRO A 178 2.85 -20.03 -8.21
CA PRO A 178 2.95 -19.28 -6.94
C PRO A 178 4.06 -18.21 -6.94
N PRO A 179 4.12 -17.33 -5.92
CA PRO A 179 5.27 -16.42 -5.74
C PRO A 179 6.59 -17.17 -5.73
N SER A 180 7.63 -16.53 -6.24
CA SER A 180 8.97 -17.12 -6.27
C SER A 180 9.53 -17.26 -4.84
N PRO A 181 10.13 -18.41 -4.47
CA PRO A 181 10.64 -18.65 -3.11
C PRO A 181 11.84 -17.76 -2.74
N ASP A 182 12.42 -17.08 -3.73
CA ASP A 182 13.53 -16.16 -3.54
C ASP A 182 13.08 -14.71 -3.23
N CYS A 183 11.79 -14.51 -2.97
CA CYS A 183 11.20 -13.26 -2.50
C CYS A 183 10.49 -13.52 -1.17
N SER A 184 10.73 -12.66 -0.17
CA SER A 184 10.14 -12.77 1.16
C SER A 184 10.27 -11.45 1.91
N SER A 185 9.27 -11.16 2.73
CA SER A 185 9.22 -10.06 3.69
C SER A 185 10.37 -10.07 4.70
N ASP A 186 10.99 -11.23 4.98
CA ASP A 186 12.16 -11.35 5.85
C ASP A 186 13.39 -10.61 5.30
N LYS A 187 13.37 -10.20 4.03
CA LYS A 187 14.43 -9.40 3.41
C LYS A 187 14.24 -7.91 3.61
N LEU A 188 13.14 -7.49 4.22
CA LEU A 188 12.84 -6.10 4.50
C LEU A 188 13.12 -5.73 5.96
N ILE A 189 13.52 -4.48 6.15
CA ILE A 189 13.44 -3.77 7.42
C ILE A 189 12.25 -2.84 7.30
N ALA A 190 11.28 -2.99 8.21
CA ALA A 190 10.12 -2.11 8.27
C ALA A 190 10.24 -1.16 9.46
N SER A 191 9.75 0.07 9.28
CA SER A 191 9.64 1.07 10.34
C SER A 191 8.28 1.76 10.27
N VAL A 192 7.77 2.11 11.45
CA VAL A 192 6.49 2.78 11.63
C VAL A 192 6.72 4.29 11.65
N ASP A 193 5.95 5.01 10.85
CA ASP A 193 5.88 6.46 10.75
C ASP A 193 7.16 7.19 10.29
N ALA A 194 8.33 6.56 10.38
CA ALA A 194 9.62 7.09 9.93
C ALA A 194 10.33 6.08 9.01
N PRO A 195 11.27 6.50 8.15
CA PRO A 195 12.07 5.60 7.36
C PRO A 195 12.95 4.68 8.22
N PRO A 196 13.08 3.38 7.89
CA PRO A 196 14.00 2.49 8.59
C PRO A 196 15.45 2.93 8.34
N SER A 197 16.33 2.80 9.35
CA SER A 197 17.77 3.10 9.23
C SER A 197 18.13 4.53 8.80
N TRP A 198 17.25 5.52 9.02
CA TRP A 198 17.50 6.91 8.64
C TRP A 198 18.66 7.52 9.40
N THR A 199 19.60 8.17 8.70
CA THR A 199 20.74 8.88 9.32
C THR A 199 20.55 10.39 9.31
N GLU A 200 21.18 11.09 10.25
CA GLU A 200 21.15 12.55 10.34
C GLU A 200 22.49 13.20 9.92
N LYS A 201 23.34 12.46 9.19
CA LYS A 201 24.74 12.82 8.92
C LYS A 201 24.90 14.20 8.28
N PHE A 202 24.02 14.57 7.36
CA PHE A 202 24.12 15.83 6.62
C PHE A 202 23.38 16.99 7.30
N ARG A 203 22.67 16.74 8.41
CA ARG A 203 21.90 17.77 9.12
C ARG A 203 22.78 18.87 9.73
N ALA A 204 24.04 18.56 10.02
CA ALA A 204 24.97 19.53 10.61
C ALA A 204 25.33 20.70 9.66
N VAL A 205 25.01 20.60 8.37
CA VAL A 205 25.26 21.68 7.40
C VAL A 205 24.28 22.83 7.65
N PRO A 206 24.74 24.07 7.94
CA PRO A 206 23.86 25.19 8.21
C PRO A 206 22.91 25.49 7.05
N LEU A 207 21.67 25.89 7.37
CA LEU A 207 20.59 26.32 6.45
C LEU A 207 20.05 25.25 5.49
N ILE A 208 20.90 24.41 4.91
CA ILE A 208 20.51 23.42 3.88
C ILE A 208 20.61 21.97 4.35
N GLY A 209 21.10 21.72 5.57
CA GLY A 209 21.37 20.38 6.08
C GLY A 209 20.16 19.46 6.05
N ASP A 210 18.96 19.95 6.38
CA ASP A 210 17.73 19.15 6.33
C ASP A 210 17.41 18.71 4.88
N TYR A 211 17.50 19.64 3.91
CA TYR A 211 17.29 19.33 2.48
C TYR A 211 18.35 18.37 1.94
N LEU A 212 19.63 18.60 2.25
CA LEU A 212 20.72 17.73 1.85
C LEU A 212 20.56 16.32 2.43
N ASN A 213 20.17 16.22 3.70
CA ASN A 213 20.00 14.94 4.37
C ASN A 213 18.87 14.11 3.75
N VAL A 214 17.78 14.76 3.34
CA VAL A 214 16.69 14.10 2.62
C VAL A 214 17.12 13.69 1.21
N MET A 215 17.71 14.59 0.42
CA MET A 215 18.11 14.32 -0.96
C MET A 215 19.20 13.24 -1.06
N ALA A 216 20.14 13.20 -0.10
CA ALA A 216 21.23 12.22 -0.09
C ALA A 216 20.76 10.79 0.18
N GLN A 217 19.65 10.61 0.91
CA GLN A 217 19.21 9.29 1.38
C GLN A 217 17.94 8.78 0.68
N ALA A 218 17.06 9.66 0.18
CA ALA A 218 15.78 9.24 -0.39
C ALA A 218 15.93 8.22 -1.55
N GLY A 219 17.03 8.30 -2.30
CA GLY A 219 17.35 7.36 -3.38
C GLY A 219 17.76 5.96 -2.90
N GLU A 220 18.14 5.78 -1.63
CA GLU A 220 18.57 4.50 -1.07
C GLU A 220 17.38 3.62 -0.64
N TYR A 221 16.17 4.18 -0.57
CA TYR A 221 14.95 3.47 -0.17
C TYR A 221 14.32 2.70 -1.32
N THR A 222 15.13 1.98 -2.10
CA THR A 222 14.62 1.06 -3.11
C THR A 222 14.31 -0.29 -2.50
N ALA A 223 13.19 -0.91 -2.89
CA ALA A 223 12.84 -2.24 -2.43
C ALA A 223 12.40 -3.17 -3.57
N VAL A 224 12.58 -4.48 -3.37
CA VAL A 224 12.07 -5.49 -4.29
C VAL A 224 10.57 -5.57 -4.11
N LEU A 225 9.82 -5.35 -5.20
CA LEU A 225 8.37 -5.28 -5.18
C LEU A 225 7.75 -6.57 -4.60
N GLU A 226 8.27 -7.73 -4.98
CA GLU A 226 7.80 -9.02 -4.50
C GLU A 226 7.99 -9.19 -2.97
N ASN A 227 9.08 -8.68 -2.39
CA ASN A 227 9.27 -8.67 -0.94
C ASN A 227 8.24 -7.76 -0.25
N CYS A 228 7.92 -6.61 -0.87
CA CYS A 228 6.94 -5.65 -0.35
C CYS A 228 5.52 -6.22 -0.31
N VAL A 229 5.11 -6.94 -1.35
CA VAL A 229 3.76 -7.52 -1.40
C VAL A 229 3.63 -8.74 -0.51
N ASP A 230 4.70 -9.51 -0.33
CA ASP A 230 4.79 -10.57 0.69
C ASP A 230 4.60 -9.98 2.09
N PHE A 231 5.23 -8.84 2.39
CA PHE A 231 5.09 -8.15 3.68
C PHE A 231 3.63 -7.74 3.95
N ILE A 232 2.93 -7.19 2.96
CA ILE A 232 1.52 -6.82 3.10
C ILE A 232 0.65 -8.07 3.31
N ALA A 233 0.90 -9.15 2.57
CA ALA A 233 0.16 -10.39 2.70
C ALA A 233 0.37 -11.04 4.07
N ALA A 234 1.61 -11.16 4.53
CA ALA A 234 1.95 -11.68 5.86
C ALA A 234 1.31 -10.86 7.00
N ASP A 235 1.29 -9.53 6.88
CA ASP A 235 0.64 -8.69 7.90
C ASP A 235 -0.89 -8.92 7.98
N LEU A 236 -1.54 -9.17 6.84
CA LEU A 236 -2.97 -9.46 6.80
C LEU A 236 -3.33 -10.75 7.52
N GLU A 237 -2.42 -11.70 7.74
CA GLU A 237 -2.68 -12.89 8.57
C GLU A 237 -3.06 -12.52 10.01
N ARG A 238 -2.51 -11.40 10.51
CA ARG A 238 -2.80 -10.87 11.85
C ARG A 238 -4.12 -10.09 11.91
N GLY A 239 -4.72 -9.79 10.76
CA GLY A 239 -5.99 -9.06 10.68
C GLY A 239 -5.99 -7.76 11.49
N LEU A 240 -6.98 -7.62 12.38
CA LEU A 240 -7.14 -6.45 13.25
C LEU A 240 -6.16 -6.41 14.43
N GLU A 241 -5.48 -7.51 14.74
CA GLU A 241 -4.48 -7.60 15.81
C GLU A 241 -3.09 -7.13 15.38
N SER A 242 -2.92 -6.77 14.10
CA SER A 242 -1.66 -6.25 13.59
C SER A 242 -1.22 -4.97 14.33
N GLY A 243 0.04 -4.94 14.76
CA GLY A 243 0.68 -3.73 15.29
C GLY A 243 0.88 -2.62 14.26
N LEU A 244 0.59 -2.88 12.98
CA LEU A 244 0.65 -1.90 11.89
C LEU A 244 -0.69 -1.18 11.66
N VAL A 245 -1.74 -1.52 12.42
CA VAL A 245 -3.01 -0.81 12.37
C VAL A 245 -2.82 0.68 12.75
N ARG A 246 -3.37 1.54 11.89
CA ARG A 246 -3.26 3.01 11.89
C ARG A 246 -1.83 3.54 11.74
N LYS A 247 -0.97 2.81 11.02
CA LYS A 247 0.43 3.18 10.79
C LYS A 247 0.74 3.50 9.33
N ARG A 248 1.65 4.45 9.12
CA ARG A 248 2.43 4.58 7.88
C ARG A 248 3.63 3.65 8.02
N VAL A 249 3.91 2.84 7.01
CA VAL A 249 4.94 1.80 7.08
C VAL A 249 5.96 2.05 5.99
N GLY A 250 7.15 2.47 6.38
CA GLY A 250 8.32 2.57 5.50
C GLY A 250 9.07 1.25 5.48
N VAL A 251 9.65 0.90 4.32
CA VAL A 251 10.47 -0.30 4.17
C VAL A 251 11.79 0.02 3.48
N GLN A 252 12.79 -0.81 3.74
CA GLN A 252 14.09 -0.82 3.06
C GLN A 252 14.56 -2.27 2.96
N GLU A 253 15.28 -2.61 1.89
CA GLU A 253 15.94 -3.92 1.79
C GLU A 253 17.04 -4.05 2.85
N LYS A 254 17.14 -5.24 3.45
CA LYS A 254 18.31 -5.60 4.26
C LYS A 254 19.53 -5.63 3.34
N GLU A 255 20.61 -4.98 3.76
CA GLU A 255 21.89 -5.10 3.05
C GLU A 255 22.28 -6.58 2.97
N LYS A 256 22.63 -7.06 1.76
CA LYS A 256 23.26 -8.36 1.60
C LYS A 256 24.66 -8.29 2.23
N GLY A 257 24.78 -8.68 3.50
CA GLY A 257 26.10 -8.89 4.13
C GLY A 257 26.35 -8.32 5.52
N LYS A 258 25.35 -8.27 6.41
CA LYS A 258 25.63 -8.34 7.86
C LYS A 258 24.78 -9.42 8.50
N ALA A 259 25.25 -10.66 8.34
CA ALA A 259 25.00 -11.67 9.36
C ALA A 259 25.57 -11.12 10.67
N SER A 260 24.73 -11.00 11.69
CA SER A 260 25.17 -10.84 13.07
C SER A 260 26.03 -12.01 13.50
#